data_AF-A0A9D8ZRS8-F1
#
_entry.id   AF-A0A9D8ZRS8-F1
#
_cell.length_a   1.000
_cell.length_b   1.000
_cell.length_c   1.000
_cell.angle_alpha   90.00
_cell.angle_beta   90.00
_cell.angle_gamma   90.00
#
_symmetry.space_group_name_H-M   'P 1'
#
loop_
_entity.id
_entity.type
_entity.pdbx_description
1 polymer ?
#
loop_
_entity_poly.entity_id
_entity_poly.type
_entity_poly.pdbx_seq_one_letter_code
_entity_poly.pdbx_strand_id
1 'polypeptide(L)'
;MKTLSITLLMVLISGTVFSQNRQGQNRATPPPIAERVKTTLEKLTSELSLSKEQKESSIKIFTDFYKSIDNLRSAGNRPDRSKMNSISLKRDKEFSALLNEDQKKKYNKLKDELFSRRRRPNQ
;
A
#
# COMPACT_ATOMS: atom_id res chain seq x y z
N MET A 1 31.49 -26.97 54.51
CA MET A 1 31.81 -28.32 54.03
C MET A 1 30.78 -28.71 52.98
N LYS A 2 31.25 -29.10 51.78
CA LYS A 2 30.72 -30.18 50.90
C LYS A 2 29.20 -30.09 50.57
N THR A 3 28.72 -29.86 49.35
CA THR A 3 29.09 -30.49 48.06
C THR A 3 28.47 -29.75 46.85
N LEU A 4 29.24 -29.71 45.75
CA LEU A 4 28.89 -29.90 44.32
C LEU A 4 27.46 -29.59 43.85
N SER A 5 27.27 -28.63 42.94
CA SER A 5 27.32 -28.80 41.47
C SER A 5 26.30 -29.79 40.89
N ILE A 6 25.15 -29.26 40.45
CA ILE A 6 24.37 -29.84 39.35
C ILE A 6 24.11 -28.73 38.33
N THR A 7 25.06 -28.62 37.40
CA THR A 7 24.87 -28.02 36.09
C THR A 7 24.11 -29.03 35.23
N LEU A 8 23.28 -28.54 34.30
CA LEU A 8 22.93 -29.11 32.99
C LEU A 8 21.48 -29.62 32.80
N LEU A 9 20.92 -29.24 31.63
CA LEU A 9 19.69 -29.68 30.97
C LEU A 9 18.38 -29.07 31.53
N MET A 10 17.58 -28.26 30.81
CA MET A 10 17.31 -28.16 29.37
C MET A 10 17.07 -26.71 28.95
N VAL A 11 17.89 -26.27 27.99
CA VAL A 11 17.50 -25.33 26.93
C VAL A 11 16.49 -26.05 26.02
N LEU A 12 15.57 -25.29 25.41
CA LEU A 12 14.64 -25.64 24.31
C LEU A 12 13.16 -25.78 24.68
N ILE A 13 12.49 -24.64 24.83
CA ILE A 13 11.20 -24.42 24.15
C ILE A 13 11.31 -23.03 23.50
N SER A 14 12.10 -22.90 22.43
CA SER A 14 11.58 -22.92 21.07
C SER A 14 10.38 -22.00 20.91
N GLY A 15 10.66 -20.79 20.45
CA GLY A 15 9.67 -19.77 20.17
C GLY A 15 8.54 -20.33 19.31
N THR A 16 7.33 -20.23 19.81
CA THR A 16 6.15 -20.24 18.96
C THR A 16 6.15 -18.90 18.22
N VAL A 17 6.89 -18.91 17.11
CA VAL A 17 6.75 -18.00 15.98
C VAL A 17 5.27 -17.73 15.78
N PHE A 18 4.89 -16.46 15.71
CA PHE A 18 3.57 -16.00 15.31
C PHE A 18 3.19 -16.58 13.94
N SER A 19 2.64 -17.79 13.94
CA SER A 19 2.00 -18.42 12.80
C SER A 19 0.53 -18.58 13.16
N GLN A 20 -0.22 -17.48 13.03
CA GLN A 20 -1.66 -17.56 12.90
C GLN A 20 -2.02 -17.10 11.50
N ASN A 21 -1.91 -18.08 10.60
CA ASN A 21 -2.58 -18.14 9.33
C ASN A 21 -4.11 -18.18 9.57
N ARG A 22 -4.71 -17.04 9.94
CA ARG A 22 -6.17 -16.85 9.99
C ARG A 22 -6.62 -16.16 8.71
N GLN A 23 -6.73 -16.97 7.67
CA GLN A 23 -7.29 -16.61 6.37
C GLN A 23 -8.77 -16.20 6.55
N GLY A 24 -9.05 -14.94 6.90
CA GLY A 24 -10.40 -14.36 6.82
C GLY A 24 -10.84 -13.40 7.91
N GLN A 25 -10.20 -13.33 9.08
CA GLN A 25 -10.79 -12.63 10.24
C GLN A 25 -10.06 -11.35 10.69
N ASN A 26 -8.84 -11.12 10.24
CA ASN A 26 -8.10 -9.88 10.50
C ASN A 26 -7.73 -9.19 9.19
N ARG A 27 -8.72 -8.63 8.47
CA ARG A 27 -8.38 -7.52 7.57
C ARG A 27 -7.98 -6.38 8.49
N ALA A 28 -6.69 -6.19 8.70
CA ALA A 28 -6.18 -5.00 9.36
C ALA A 28 -6.90 -3.80 8.75
N THR A 29 -7.54 -3.00 9.59
CA THR A 29 -8.17 -1.75 9.17
C THR A 29 -7.13 -0.97 8.39
N PRO A 30 -7.44 -0.50 7.17
CA PRO A 30 -6.47 0.27 6.41
C PRO A 30 -6.03 1.47 7.26
N PRO A 31 -4.77 1.93 7.14
CA PRO A 31 -4.32 3.14 7.82
C PRO A 31 -5.25 4.32 7.50
N PRO A 32 -5.30 5.36 8.36
CA PRO A 32 -6.08 6.56 8.09
C PRO A 32 -5.79 7.14 6.70
N ILE A 33 -6.81 7.71 6.05
CA ILE A 33 -6.70 8.25 4.68
C ILE A 33 -5.54 9.25 4.59
N ALA A 34 -5.38 10.13 5.59
CA ALA A 34 -4.30 11.11 5.61
C ALA A 34 -2.90 10.47 5.55
N GLU A 35 -2.69 9.38 6.29
CA GLU A 35 -1.43 8.64 6.27
C GLU A 35 -1.18 7.97 4.92
N ARG A 36 -2.22 7.35 4.35
CA ARG A 36 -2.15 6.72 3.01
C ARG A 36 -1.83 7.76 1.93
N VAL A 37 -2.45 8.93 1.98
CA VAL A 37 -2.15 10.06 1.07
C VAL A 37 -0.70 10.50 1.25
N LYS A 38 -0.26 10.71 2.48
CA LYS A 38 1.12 11.13 2.79
C LYS A 38 2.13 10.15 2.19
N THR A 39 2.05 8.85 2.50
CA THR A 39 2.99 7.85 1.99
C THR A 39 2.96 7.75 0.46
N THR A 40 1.76 7.88 -0.14
CA THR A 40 1.63 7.84 -1.61
C THR A 40 2.31 9.05 -2.24
N LEU A 41 2.08 10.25 -1.71
CA LEU A 41 2.68 11.47 -2.22
C LEU A 41 4.18 11.54 -1.96
N GLU A 42 4.67 11.03 -0.84
CA GLU A 42 6.12 10.91 -0.58
C GLU A 42 6.80 10.06 -1.65
N LYS A 43 6.24 8.89 -1.96
CA LYS A 43 6.75 8.03 -3.02
C LYS A 43 6.69 8.72 -4.40
N LEU A 44 5.55 9.29 -4.76
CA LEU A 44 5.41 9.97 -6.06
C LEU A 44 6.32 11.20 -6.17
N THR A 45 6.52 11.93 -5.07
CA THR A 45 7.46 13.06 -5.03
C THR A 45 8.89 12.58 -5.23
N SER A 46 9.28 11.47 -4.60
CA SER A 46 10.63 10.89 -4.78
C SER A 46 10.88 10.44 -6.22
N GLU A 47 9.90 9.82 -6.87
CA GLU A 47 10.07 9.24 -8.21
C GLU A 47 9.91 10.28 -9.35
N LEU A 48 9.00 11.23 -9.17
CA LEU A 48 8.63 12.23 -10.19
C LEU A 48 9.24 13.60 -9.93
N SER A 49 9.88 13.82 -8.77
CA SER A 49 10.39 15.12 -8.35
C SER A 49 9.29 16.19 -8.41
N LEU A 50 8.15 15.92 -7.77
CA LEU A 50 7.00 16.82 -7.76
C LEU A 50 7.34 18.17 -7.10
N SER A 51 6.86 19.27 -7.68
CA SER A 51 6.95 20.58 -7.04
C SER A 51 6.05 20.64 -5.80
N LYS A 52 6.28 21.65 -4.94
CA LYS A 52 5.43 21.89 -3.77
C LYS A 52 3.95 22.07 -4.16
N GLU A 53 3.69 22.87 -5.20
CA GLU A 53 2.34 23.15 -5.71
C GLU A 53 1.67 21.89 -6.28
N GLN A 54 2.41 21.08 -7.04
CA GLN A 54 1.91 19.80 -7.56
C GLN A 54 1.57 18.84 -6.42
N LYS A 55 2.42 18.77 -5.38
CA LYS A 55 2.18 17.94 -4.21
C LYS A 55 0.93 18.39 -3.44
N GLU A 56 0.79 19.68 -3.17
CA GLU A 56 -0.37 20.25 -2.48
C GLU A 56 -1.67 20.00 -3.25
N SER A 57 -1.67 20.25 -4.56
CA SER A 57 -2.81 20.00 -5.45
C SER A 57 -3.19 18.51 -5.49
N SER A 58 -2.20 17.62 -5.36
CA SER A 58 -2.41 16.17 -5.38
C SER A 58 -3.06 15.64 -4.09
N ILE A 59 -2.94 16.33 -2.95
CA ILE A 59 -3.53 15.89 -1.67
C ILE A 59 -5.02 15.61 -1.83
N LYS A 60 -5.76 16.53 -2.46
CA LYS A 60 -7.20 16.38 -2.66
C LYS A 60 -7.52 15.18 -3.58
N ILE A 61 -6.81 15.05 -4.69
CA ILE A 61 -7.00 13.95 -5.66
C ILE A 61 -6.86 12.59 -4.98
N PHE A 62 -5.79 12.40 -4.21
CA PHE A 62 -5.55 11.12 -3.52
C PHE A 62 -6.47 10.91 -2.31
N THR A 63 -6.87 11.97 -1.63
CA THR A 63 -7.88 11.90 -0.56
C THR A 63 -9.22 11.41 -1.12
N ASP A 64 -9.68 12.00 -2.22
CA ASP A 64 -10.94 11.63 -2.87
C ASP A 64 -10.89 10.22 -3.44
N PHE A 65 -9.74 9.82 -4.00
CA PHE A 65 -9.47 8.43 -4.39
C PHE A 65 -9.67 7.48 -3.22
N TYR A 66 -8.98 7.68 -2.10
CA TYR A 66 -9.07 6.76 -0.96
C TYR A 66 -10.45 6.73 -0.32
N LYS A 67 -11.14 7.88 -0.20
CA LYS A 67 -12.55 7.93 0.23
C LYS A 67 -13.44 7.06 -0.67
N SER A 68 -13.28 7.17 -1.99
CA SER A 68 -14.08 6.41 -2.96
C SER A 68 -13.81 4.90 -2.83
N ILE A 69 -12.56 4.52 -2.59
CA ILE A 69 -12.15 3.12 -2.39
C ILE A 69 -12.74 2.56 -1.10
N ASP A 70 -12.68 3.32 0.00
CA ASP A 70 -13.17 2.87 1.29
C ASP A 70 -14.69 2.77 1.28
N ASN A 71 -15.40 3.70 0.63
CA ASN A 71 -16.85 3.62 0.39
C ASN A 71 -17.25 2.38 -0.44
N LEU A 72 -16.44 2.01 -1.44
CA LEU A 72 -16.72 0.81 -2.25
C LEU A 72 -16.49 -0.48 -1.45
N ARG A 73 -15.61 -0.44 -0.43
CA ARG A 73 -15.27 -1.58 0.43
C ARG A 73 -16.20 -1.73 1.63
N SER A 74 -16.79 -0.63 2.12
CA SER A 74 -17.73 -0.65 3.24
C SER A 74 -19.08 -1.30 2.88
N ALA A 75 -19.37 -1.49 1.59
CA ALA A 75 -20.57 -2.16 1.09
C ALA A 75 -20.65 -3.68 1.38
N GLY A 76 -19.76 -4.24 2.21
CA GLY A 76 -19.78 -5.64 2.70
C GLY A 76 -19.41 -6.72 1.68
N ASN A 77 -19.59 -6.45 0.39
CA ASN A 77 -19.29 -7.35 -0.71
C ASN A 77 -17.91 -7.09 -1.32
N ARG A 78 -17.40 -8.06 -2.10
CA ARG A 78 -16.19 -7.85 -2.91
C ARG A 78 -16.42 -6.64 -3.83
N PRO A 79 -15.54 -5.61 -3.79
CA PRO A 79 -15.68 -4.44 -4.66
C PRO A 79 -15.74 -4.84 -6.13
N ASP A 80 -16.69 -4.25 -6.86
CA ASP A 80 -16.80 -4.37 -8.31
C ASP A 80 -15.50 -3.89 -8.96
N ARG A 81 -14.87 -4.78 -9.75
CA ARG A 81 -13.61 -4.50 -10.43
C ARG A 81 -13.73 -3.35 -11.43
N SER A 82 -14.87 -3.23 -12.11
CA SER A 82 -15.13 -2.15 -13.07
C SER A 82 -15.16 -0.79 -12.35
N LYS A 83 -15.88 -0.72 -11.23
CA LYS A 83 -15.94 0.49 -10.39
C LYS A 83 -14.57 0.86 -9.83
N MET A 84 -13.81 -0.13 -9.35
CA MET A 84 -12.43 0.05 -8.87
C MET A 84 -11.51 0.64 -9.96
N ASN A 85 -11.61 0.12 -11.18
CA ASN A 85 -10.86 0.61 -12.33
C ASN A 85 -11.27 2.04 -12.69
N SER A 86 -12.56 2.34 -12.72
CA SER A 86 -13.07 3.68 -13.00
C SER A 86 -12.55 4.72 -11.99
N ILE A 87 -12.55 4.39 -10.70
CA ILE A 87 -12.00 5.26 -9.64
C ILE A 87 -10.50 5.49 -9.84
N SER A 88 -9.76 4.44 -10.22
CA SER A 88 -8.33 4.54 -10.49
C SER A 88 -8.03 5.37 -11.74
N LEU A 89 -8.78 5.19 -12.83
CA LEU A 89 -8.63 5.97 -14.05
C LEU A 89 -8.94 7.45 -13.84
N LYS A 90 -9.97 7.77 -13.04
CA LYS A 90 -10.29 9.14 -12.67
C LYS A 90 -9.11 9.81 -11.96
N ARG A 91 -8.57 9.16 -10.91
CA ARG A 91 -7.38 9.63 -10.20
C ARG A 91 -6.21 9.84 -11.15
N ASP A 92 -5.95 8.87 -12.04
CA ASP A 92 -4.81 8.94 -12.96
C ASP A 92 -4.94 10.10 -13.95
N LYS A 93 -6.15 10.35 -14.45
CA LYS A 93 -6.45 11.48 -15.34
C LYS A 93 -6.22 12.81 -14.64
N GLU A 94 -6.79 12.98 -13.45
CA GLU A 94 -6.67 14.20 -12.65
C GLU A 94 -5.21 14.47 -12.24
N PHE A 95 -4.51 13.44 -11.74
CA PHE A 95 -3.11 13.58 -11.34
C PHE A 95 -2.21 13.86 -12.55
N SER A 96 -2.40 13.16 -13.67
CA SER A 96 -1.60 13.39 -14.89
C SER A 96 -1.78 14.80 -15.45
N ALA A 97 -2.93 15.46 -15.22
CA ALA A 97 -3.15 16.83 -15.65
C ALA A 97 -2.25 17.84 -14.89
N LEU A 98 -1.78 17.50 -13.68
CA LEU A 98 -0.87 18.33 -12.90
C LEU A 98 0.61 18.17 -13.30
N LEU A 99 0.92 17.13 -14.09
CA LEU A 99 2.30 16.75 -14.42
C LEU A 99 2.77 17.40 -15.72
N ASN A 100 4.05 17.73 -15.78
CA ASN A 100 4.71 18.07 -17.04
C ASN A 100 4.99 16.81 -17.88
N GLU A 101 5.50 16.96 -19.11
CA GLU A 101 5.68 15.85 -20.03
C GLU A 101 6.67 14.77 -19.51
N ASP A 102 7.77 15.18 -18.91
CA ASP A 102 8.78 14.26 -18.37
C ASP A 102 8.25 13.48 -17.17
N GLN A 103 7.52 14.16 -16.29
CA GLN A 103 6.82 13.54 -15.17
C GLN A 103 5.74 12.58 -15.66
N LYS A 104 4.98 12.91 -16.71
CA LYS A 104 3.99 12.01 -17.32
C LYS A 104 4.65 10.74 -17.86
N LYS A 105 5.79 10.85 -18.56
CA LYS A 105 6.55 9.70 -19.05
C LYS A 105 6.99 8.78 -17.90
N LYS A 106 7.59 9.35 -16.85
CA LYS A 106 7.99 8.59 -15.64
C LYS A 106 6.78 7.95 -14.97
N TYR A 107 5.68 8.69 -14.84
CA TYR A 107 4.46 8.20 -14.20
C TYR A 107 3.82 7.04 -14.97
N ASN A 108 3.81 7.08 -16.30
CA ASN A 108 3.34 5.98 -17.13
C ASN A 108 4.21 4.73 -16.94
N LYS A 109 5.55 4.88 -16.93
CA LYS A 109 6.47 3.79 -16.65
C LYS A 109 6.23 3.15 -15.27
N LEU A 110 6.04 3.96 -14.23
CA LEU A 110 5.72 3.47 -12.88
C LEU A 110 4.42 2.64 -12.86
N LYS A 111 3.38 3.07 -13.59
CA LYS A 111 2.13 2.31 -13.71
C LYS A 111 2.37 0.98 -14.43
N ASP A 112 3.08 1.01 -15.55
CA ASP A 112 3.34 -0.20 -16.36
C ASP A 112 4.16 -1.24 -15.59
N GLU A 113 5.15 -0.82 -14.81
CA GLU A 113 5.90 -1.70 -13.93
C GLU A 113 5.01 -2.35 -12.85
N LEU A 114 4.10 -1.58 -12.26
CA LEU A 114 3.13 -2.10 -11.28
C LEU A 114 2.15 -3.10 -11.91
N PHE A 115 1.69 -2.85 -13.13
CA PHE A 115 0.81 -3.77 -13.87
C PHE A 115 1.56 -5.02 -14.35
N SER A 116 2.80 -4.88 -14.80
CA SER A 116 3.62 -5.99 -15.28
C SER A 116 3.99 -6.95 -14.15
N ARG A 117 4.27 -6.43 -12.95
CA ARG A 117 4.48 -7.26 -11.74
C ARG A 117 3.26 -8.09 -11.36
N ARG A 118 2.04 -7.61 -11.66
CA ARG A 118 0.80 -8.38 -11.44
C ARG A 118 0.54 -9.47 -12.49
N ARG A 119 1.18 -9.36 -13.66
CA ARG A 119 1.03 -10.31 -14.77
C ARG A 119 2.09 -11.40 -14.78
N ARG A 120 3.11 -11.36 -13.92
CA ARG A 120 4.04 -12.49 -13.78
C ARG A 120 3.23 -13.68 -13.26
N PRO A 121 3.01 -14.74 -14.07
CA PRO A 121 2.61 -16.01 -13.50
C PRO A 121 3.76 -16.39 -12.55
N ASN A 122 3.44 -16.91 -11.37
CA ASN A 122 4.46 -17.45 -10.47
C ASN A 122 5.46 -18.27 -11.29
N GLN A 123 6.71 -17.81 -11.36
CA GLN A 123 7.83 -18.64 -11.83
C GLN A 123 8.17 -19.64 -10.74
#